data_AF-A0A9X2M7R9-F1
#
_entry.id   AF-A0A9X2M7R9-F1
#
_cell.length_a   1.000
_cell.length_b   1.000
_cell.length_c   1.000
_cell.angle_alpha   90.00
_cell.angle_beta   90.00
_cell.angle_gamma   90.00
#
_symmetry.space_group_name_H-M   'P 1'
#
loop_
_entity.id
_entity.type
_entity.pdbx_description
1 polymer ?
#
loop_
_entity_poly.entity_id
_entity_poly.type
_entity_poly.pdbx_seq_one_letter_code
_entity_poly.pdbx_strand_id
1 'polypeptide(L)'
;MTHDVDSLSFEPLTPTSYLDRAAAAHGDRVAVVDGQSRWTYAELRDRCQRLAGGLASLAEGRPVAVLAPNTHVSLEAHFGVPWAGVPLVAVNTRLSVGEVAYILEHSKASVLIHDPSFDTLVDEALARLDAPPHRIRSGQEYEDLLAAAEPLHLTPADERALLSINYTSGTTGRPKGVMYHHRGAFLQAVAMVGHTGLTPSSVYLWTLPMFHCNGWTFPWAVTAAAGTHVCLPKVDPAEIWRLLREEGVTHLNGAPTVLSMIAYAQEAAPLDRTVRIATGGAPPSPAILRRTAELGFEVTHLYGLTETYGPAMLCDWRPEWNDRDAEAQARLKARQGVGNMISCVPRVIAD
;
A
#
# COMPACT_ATOMS: atom_id res chain seq x y z
N MET A 1 21.92 -3.31 39.15
CA MET A 1 21.37 -3.32 37.78
C MET A 1 20.24 -2.31 37.75
N THR A 2 20.53 -1.07 37.38
CA THR A 2 19.49 -0.13 36.96
C THR A 2 19.01 -0.62 35.62
N HIS A 3 17.84 -1.26 35.58
CA HIS A 3 17.14 -1.48 34.31
C HIS A 3 16.97 -0.11 33.66
N ASP A 4 17.41 0.02 32.42
CA ASP A 4 17.19 1.22 31.63
C ASP A 4 15.68 1.46 31.57
N VAL A 5 15.21 2.48 32.28
CA VAL A 5 13.78 2.73 32.48
C VAL A 5 13.09 2.96 31.14
N ASP A 6 13.84 3.47 30.16
CA ASP A 6 13.37 3.68 28.79
C ASP A 6 13.02 2.34 28.11
N SER A 7 13.75 1.26 28.39
CA SER A 7 13.50 -0.07 27.80
C SER A 7 12.20 -0.74 28.27
N LEU A 8 11.59 -0.25 29.37
CA LEU A 8 10.33 -0.80 29.91
C LEU A 8 9.09 -0.08 29.41
N SER A 9 9.21 1.18 28.98
CA SER A 9 8.08 2.03 28.60
C SER A 9 8.11 2.53 27.15
N PHE A 10 9.16 2.19 26.40
CA PHE A 10 9.33 2.65 25.02
C PHE A 10 9.64 1.49 24.07
N GLU A 11 8.86 1.41 23.00
CA GLU A 11 9.13 0.57 21.84
C GLU A 11 9.01 1.44 20.58
N PRO A 12 10.00 1.42 19.67
CA PRO A 12 9.93 2.19 18.44
C PRO A 12 8.71 1.84 17.60
N LEU A 13 7.93 2.86 17.19
CA LEU A 13 6.77 2.63 16.33
C LEU A 13 7.24 2.25 14.92
N THR A 14 6.90 1.04 14.49
CA THR A 14 7.11 0.57 13.13
C THR A 14 5.88 -0.12 12.57
N PRO A 15 5.44 0.21 11.34
CA PRO A 15 4.25 -0.43 10.77
C PRO A 15 4.49 -1.92 10.45
N THR A 16 5.73 -2.40 10.45
CA THR A 16 6.01 -3.82 10.28
C THR A 16 5.60 -4.66 11.49
N SER A 17 5.53 -4.07 12.69
CA SER A 17 5.04 -4.74 13.91
C SER A 17 3.58 -5.22 13.81
N TYR A 18 2.79 -4.63 12.89
CA TYR A 18 1.43 -5.09 12.65
C TYR A 18 1.39 -6.53 12.13
N LEU A 19 2.40 -6.97 11.37
CA LEU A 19 2.46 -8.34 10.88
C LEU A 19 2.78 -9.32 12.01
N ASP A 20 3.65 -8.97 12.95
CA ASP A 20 3.90 -9.78 14.16
C ASP A 20 2.61 -9.94 14.97
N ARG A 21 1.92 -8.84 15.24
CA ARG A 21 0.64 -8.85 15.96
C ARG A 21 -0.40 -9.71 15.25
N ALA A 22 -0.57 -9.53 13.94
CA ALA A 22 -1.55 -10.26 13.16
C ALA A 22 -1.24 -11.75 13.13
N ALA A 23 0.02 -12.16 12.95
CA ALA A 23 0.41 -13.56 13.02
C ALA A 23 0.23 -14.17 14.42
N ALA A 24 0.53 -13.42 15.47
CA ALA A 24 0.38 -13.91 16.84
C ALA A 24 -1.10 -14.11 17.24
N ALA A 25 -1.98 -13.20 16.84
CA ALA A 25 -3.40 -13.22 17.22
C ALA A 25 -4.31 -13.95 16.21
N HIS A 26 -3.89 -14.03 14.95
CA HIS A 26 -4.71 -14.47 13.81
C HIS A 26 -3.92 -15.34 12.82
N GLY A 27 -2.91 -16.06 13.30
CA GLY A 27 -1.94 -16.76 12.45
C GLY A 27 -2.52 -17.76 11.46
N ASP A 28 -3.68 -18.37 11.76
CA ASP A 28 -4.39 -19.33 10.91
C ASP A 28 -5.33 -18.67 9.89
N ARG A 29 -5.57 -17.36 10.00
CA ARG A 29 -6.46 -16.63 9.08
C ARG A 29 -5.75 -16.30 7.78
N VAL A 30 -6.47 -16.40 6.67
CA VAL A 30 -5.99 -16.03 5.34
C VAL A 30 -5.63 -14.55 5.31
N ALA A 31 -4.34 -14.26 5.13
CA ALA A 31 -3.79 -12.92 5.01
C ALA A 31 -3.75 -12.45 3.55
N VAL A 32 -3.39 -13.34 2.62
CA VAL A 32 -3.15 -12.98 1.21
C VAL A 32 -3.85 -13.97 0.29
N VAL A 33 -4.50 -13.44 -0.74
CA VAL A 33 -5.02 -14.17 -1.89
C VAL A 33 -4.40 -13.56 -3.14
N ASP A 34 -3.60 -14.34 -3.88
CA ASP A 34 -3.01 -13.92 -5.15
C ASP A 34 -3.24 -15.00 -6.21
N GLY A 35 -4.21 -14.77 -7.08
CA GLY A 35 -4.71 -15.79 -7.99
C GLY A 35 -5.25 -17.01 -7.23
N GLN A 36 -4.63 -18.18 -7.45
CA GLN A 36 -4.99 -19.42 -6.75
C GLN A 36 -4.23 -19.62 -5.44
N SER A 37 -3.17 -18.85 -5.20
CA SER A 37 -2.35 -18.96 -4.00
C SER A 37 -3.01 -18.26 -2.82
N ARG A 38 -2.96 -18.91 -1.67
CA ARG A 38 -3.47 -18.36 -0.40
C ARG A 38 -2.42 -18.58 0.68
N TRP A 39 -2.17 -17.54 1.45
CA TRP A 39 -1.28 -17.59 2.61
C TRP A 39 -2.00 -17.06 3.84
N THR A 40 -1.81 -17.75 4.94
CA THR A 40 -2.22 -17.31 6.26
C THR A 40 -1.29 -16.22 6.81
N TYR A 41 -1.67 -15.57 7.90
CA TYR A 41 -0.80 -14.58 8.55
C TYR A 41 0.50 -15.19 9.09
N ALA A 42 0.47 -16.44 9.57
CA ALA A 42 1.67 -17.15 9.99
C ALA A 42 2.62 -17.40 8.81
N GLU A 43 2.07 -17.83 7.66
CA GLU A 43 2.86 -18.06 6.43
C GLU A 43 3.38 -16.76 5.83
N LEU A 44 2.56 -15.71 5.76
CA LEU A 44 2.99 -14.38 5.29
C LEU A 44 4.16 -13.87 6.14
N ARG A 45 4.06 -14.01 7.47
CA ARG A 45 5.13 -13.63 8.38
C ARG A 45 6.41 -14.42 8.12
N ASP A 46 6.35 -15.75 8.02
CA ASP A 46 7.52 -16.59 7.72
C ASP A 46 8.17 -16.18 6.39
N ARG A 47 7.36 -15.99 5.34
CA ARG A 47 7.83 -15.54 4.02
C ARG A 47 8.53 -14.19 4.08
N CYS A 48 7.97 -13.23 4.80
CA CYS A 48 8.60 -11.91 5.00
C CYS A 48 9.92 -12.01 5.81
N GLN A 49 10.01 -12.90 6.81
CA GLN A 49 11.26 -13.11 7.55
C GLN A 49 12.33 -13.78 6.68
N ARG A 50 11.94 -14.75 5.85
CA ARG A 50 12.83 -15.38 4.87
C ARG A 50 13.29 -14.39 3.81
N LEU A 51 12.40 -13.52 3.34
CA LEU A 51 12.76 -12.43 2.43
C LEU A 51 13.83 -11.54 3.08
N ALA A 52 13.60 -11.15 4.33
CA ALA A 52 14.55 -10.34 5.07
C ALA A 52 15.94 -11.03 5.16
N GLY A 53 15.94 -12.34 5.44
CA GLY A 53 17.15 -13.14 5.53
C GLY A 53 17.92 -13.25 4.21
N GLY A 54 17.21 -13.54 3.12
CA GLY A 54 17.79 -13.62 1.78
C GLY A 54 18.32 -12.27 1.29
N LEU A 55 17.70 -11.16 1.73
CA LEU A 55 18.15 -9.81 1.41
C LEU A 55 19.32 -9.34 2.27
N ALA A 56 19.51 -9.86 3.49
CA ALA A 56 20.47 -9.31 4.46
C ALA A 56 21.90 -9.17 3.89
N SER A 57 22.40 -10.22 3.21
CA SER A 57 23.73 -10.19 2.59
C SER A 57 23.76 -9.44 1.27
N LEU A 58 22.67 -9.45 0.50
CA LEU A 58 22.59 -8.82 -0.82
C LEU A 58 22.40 -7.31 -0.72
N ALA A 59 21.70 -6.86 0.32
CA ALA A 59 21.34 -5.47 0.49
C ALA A 59 22.52 -4.61 0.96
N GLU A 60 23.48 -5.19 1.69
CA GLU A 60 24.68 -4.49 2.20
C GLU A 60 24.35 -3.18 2.94
N GLY A 61 23.22 -3.14 3.66
CA GLY A 61 22.74 -1.93 4.35
C GLY A 61 22.20 -0.83 3.43
N ARG A 62 22.04 -1.10 2.13
CA ARG A 62 21.51 -0.18 1.11
C ARG A 62 20.06 -0.53 0.73
N PRO A 63 19.32 0.41 0.12
CA PRO A 63 17.90 0.21 -0.19
C PRO A 63 17.64 -0.97 -1.14
N VAL A 64 16.46 -1.58 -1.03
CA VAL A 64 15.98 -2.59 -1.98
C VAL A 64 14.86 -1.99 -2.80
N ALA A 65 15.03 -2.00 -4.12
CA ALA A 65 14.03 -1.55 -5.06
C ALA A 65 13.09 -2.67 -5.48
N VAL A 66 11.81 -2.35 -5.63
CA VAL A 66 10.78 -3.29 -6.07
C VAL A 66 9.99 -2.70 -7.22
N LEU A 67 9.99 -3.40 -8.36
CA LEU A 67 9.20 -3.07 -9.54
C LEU A 67 8.23 -4.22 -9.84
N ALA A 68 7.07 -4.18 -9.22
CA ALA A 68 6.07 -5.23 -9.35
C ALA A 68 4.64 -4.66 -9.30
N PRO A 69 3.66 -5.35 -9.91
CA PRO A 69 2.26 -4.98 -9.76
C PRO A 69 1.74 -5.35 -8.36
N ASN A 70 0.42 -5.26 -8.13
CA ASN A 70 -0.19 -5.61 -6.84
C ASN A 70 -0.26 -7.13 -6.62
N THR A 71 0.89 -7.76 -6.41
CA THR A 71 1.09 -9.18 -6.12
C THR A 71 1.51 -9.40 -4.67
N HIS A 72 1.52 -10.65 -4.22
CA HIS A 72 2.06 -11.03 -2.92
C HIS A 72 3.53 -10.59 -2.75
N VAL A 73 4.36 -10.63 -3.79
CA VAL A 73 5.76 -10.16 -3.74
C VAL A 73 5.85 -8.67 -3.35
N SER A 74 5.01 -7.83 -3.95
CA SER A 74 4.94 -6.41 -3.57
C SER A 74 4.53 -6.26 -2.10
N LEU A 75 3.56 -7.04 -1.63
CA LEU A 75 3.10 -6.99 -0.24
C LEU A 75 4.18 -7.46 0.73
N GLU A 76 4.83 -8.60 0.46
CA GLU A 76 5.91 -9.16 1.26
C GLU A 76 7.07 -8.17 1.41
N ALA A 77 7.42 -7.45 0.34
CA ALA A 77 8.45 -6.43 0.38
C ALA A 77 8.15 -5.25 1.32
N HIS A 78 6.88 -4.94 1.62
CA HIS A 78 6.52 -3.89 2.59
C HIS A 78 6.89 -4.26 4.04
N PHE A 79 7.20 -5.53 4.30
CA PHE A 79 7.59 -6.04 5.62
C PHE A 79 9.00 -6.61 5.61
N GLY A 80 9.32 -7.51 4.67
CA GLY A 80 10.60 -8.21 4.62
C GLY A 80 11.78 -7.28 4.30
N VAL A 81 11.61 -6.27 3.45
CA VAL A 81 12.69 -5.30 3.17
C VAL A 81 13.05 -4.49 4.43
N PRO A 82 12.09 -3.84 5.12
CA PRO A 82 12.41 -3.17 6.39
C PRO A 82 12.95 -4.11 7.47
N TRP A 83 12.50 -5.37 7.53
CA TRP A 83 13.04 -6.38 8.45
C TRP A 83 14.47 -6.82 8.11
N ALA A 84 14.95 -6.60 6.88
CA ALA A 84 16.36 -6.70 6.54
C ALA A 84 17.18 -5.47 7.01
N GLY A 85 16.52 -4.48 7.63
CA GLY A 85 17.15 -3.28 8.18
C GLY A 85 17.41 -2.19 7.13
N VAL A 86 16.79 -2.28 5.95
CA VAL A 86 17.02 -1.36 4.83
C VAL A 86 15.70 -0.82 4.28
N PRO A 87 15.68 0.38 3.67
CA PRO A 87 14.44 0.98 3.20
C PRO A 87 13.97 0.38 1.87
N LEU A 88 12.65 0.29 1.72
CA LEU A 88 11.98 -0.12 0.48
C LEU A 88 11.90 1.03 -0.52
N VAL A 89 12.37 0.84 -1.75
CA VAL A 89 12.13 1.76 -2.87
C VAL A 89 11.04 1.16 -3.77
N ALA A 90 9.80 1.60 -3.59
CA ALA A 90 8.70 1.11 -4.41
C ALA A 90 8.64 1.87 -5.74
N VAL A 91 8.96 1.17 -6.83
CA VAL A 91 9.10 1.77 -8.16
C VAL A 91 7.76 1.73 -8.89
N ASN A 92 7.38 2.86 -9.47
CA ASN A 92 6.15 2.97 -10.26
C ASN A 92 6.27 2.16 -11.56
N THR A 93 5.32 1.25 -11.77
CA THR A 93 5.27 0.33 -12.91
C THR A 93 4.96 0.98 -14.25
N ARG A 94 4.67 2.28 -14.26
CA ARG A 94 4.35 3.07 -15.48
C ARG A 94 5.50 3.96 -15.95
N LEU A 95 6.66 3.87 -15.31
CA LEU A 95 7.81 4.70 -15.64
C LEU A 95 8.56 4.20 -16.87
N SER A 96 9.24 5.11 -17.56
CA SER A 96 10.13 4.77 -18.66
C SER A 96 11.44 4.14 -18.17
N VAL A 97 12.15 3.47 -19.09
CA VAL A 97 13.48 2.90 -18.86
C VAL A 97 14.45 3.91 -18.21
N GLY A 98 14.48 5.15 -18.73
CA GLY A 98 15.37 6.18 -18.22
C GLY A 98 15.02 6.64 -16.80
N GLU A 99 13.73 6.70 -16.47
CA GLU A 99 13.27 7.05 -15.13
C GLU A 99 13.57 5.92 -14.12
N VAL A 100 13.38 4.66 -14.51
CA VAL A 100 13.71 3.51 -13.67
C VAL A 100 15.22 3.45 -13.42
N ALA A 101 16.05 3.56 -14.46
CA ALA A 101 17.52 3.62 -14.30
C ALA A 101 17.93 4.75 -13.34
N TYR A 102 17.40 5.96 -13.53
CA TYR A 102 17.67 7.08 -12.64
C TYR A 102 17.25 6.81 -11.19
N ILE A 103 16.08 6.19 -10.96
CA ILE A 103 15.62 5.85 -9.61
C ILE A 103 16.58 4.86 -8.94
N LEU A 104 17.00 3.81 -9.65
CA LEU A 104 17.93 2.81 -9.12
C LEU A 104 19.27 3.45 -8.74
N GLU A 105 19.80 4.32 -9.60
CA GLU A 105 21.04 5.07 -9.35
C GLU A 105 20.90 6.06 -8.18
N HIS A 106 19.87 6.91 -8.20
CA HIS A 106 19.67 7.98 -7.22
C HIS A 106 19.35 7.42 -5.82
N SER A 107 18.57 6.34 -5.75
CA SER A 107 18.27 5.67 -4.49
C SER A 107 19.44 4.83 -3.98
N LYS A 108 20.44 4.55 -4.83
CA LYS A 108 21.58 3.67 -4.54
C LYS A 108 21.15 2.25 -4.16
N ALA A 109 20.05 1.78 -4.74
CA ALA A 109 19.54 0.46 -4.47
C ALA A 109 20.62 -0.60 -4.74
N SER A 110 20.80 -1.52 -3.80
CA SER A 110 21.71 -2.68 -3.93
C SER A 110 21.06 -3.85 -4.61
N VAL A 111 19.73 -3.97 -4.45
CA VAL A 111 18.93 -5.07 -4.98
C VAL A 111 17.72 -4.49 -5.72
N LEU A 112 17.35 -5.12 -6.83
CA LEU A 112 16.11 -4.89 -7.55
C LEU A 112 15.33 -6.21 -7.62
N ILE A 113 14.18 -6.25 -6.96
CA ILE A 113 13.18 -7.30 -7.15
C ILE A 113 12.20 -6.84 -8.22
N HIS A 114 11.92 -7.65 -9.25
CA HIS A 114 10.95 -7.26 -10.28
C HIS A 114 10.01 -8.37 -10.74
N ASP A 115 8.87 -7.95 -11.28
CA ASP A 115 7.92 -8.83 -11.94
C ASP A 115 8.38 -9.22 -13.37
N PRO A 116 8.16 -10.48 -13.81
CA PRO A 116 8.36 -10.94 -15.18
C PRO A 116 7.83 -10.02 -16.28
N SER A 117 6.70 -9.35 -16.03
CA SER A 117 6.09 -8.43 -17.00
C SER A 117 6.95 -7.21 -17.32
N PHE A 118 8.01 -6.96 -16.54
CA PHE A 118 8.96 -5.87 -16.72
C PHE A 118 10.35 -6.32 -17.17
N ASP A 119 10.55 -7.58 -17.59
CA ASP A 119 11.86 -8.12 -18.01
C ASP A 119 12.58 -7.19 -19.00
N THR A 120 11.94 -6.83 -20.12
CA THR A 120 12.52 -5.93 -21.13
C THR A 120 12.90 -4.57 -20.57
N LEU A 121 12.01 -3.98 -19.77
CA LEU A 121 12.24 -2.66 -19.18
C LEU A 121 13.43 -2.69 -18.22
N VAL A 122 13.52 -3.73 -17.39
CA VAL A 122 14.59 -3.91 -16.41
C VAL A 122 15.92 -4.14 -17.11
N ASP A 123 15.97 -5.02 -18.11
CA ASP A 123 17.19 -5.28 -18.88
C ASP A 123 17.74 -3.98 -19.51
N GLU A 124 16.87 -3.19 -20.15
CA GLU A 124 17.25 -1.92 -20.75
C GLU A 124 17.65 -0.86 -19.71
N ALA A 125 17.04 -0.87 -18.52
CA ALA A 125 17.35 0.08 -17.46
C ALA A 125 18.70 -0.24 -16.79
N LEU A 126 18.94 -1.52 -16.49
CA LEU A 126 20.19 -1.99 -15.89
C LEU A 126 21.37 -1.78 -16.84
N ALA A 127 21.18 -1.93 -18.16
CA ALA A 127 22.21 -1.67 -19.17
C ALA A 127 22.68 -0.20 -19.22
N ARG A 128 21.96 0.73 -18.58
CA ARG A 128 22.31 2.15 -18.49
C ARG A 128 23.08 2.51 -17.23
N LEU A 129 23.28 1.55 -16.32
CA LEU A 129 23.92 1.78 -15.02
C LEU A 129 25.38 1.33 -15.06
N ASP A 130 26.28 2.15 -14.54
CA ASP A 130 27.68 1.76 -14.34
C ASP A 130 27.81 0.65 -13.29
N ALA A 131 26.93 0.65 -12.29
CA ALA A 131 26.87 -0.33 -11.20
C ALA A 131 25.41 -0.78 -10.97
N PRO A 132 24.90 -1.75 -11.75
CA PRO A 132 23.53 -2.22 -11.60
C PRO A 132 23.34 -2.95 -10.25
N PRO A 133 22.16 -2.83 -9.61
CA PRO A 133 21.82 -3.64 -8.44
C PRO A 133 21.80 -5.13 -8.76
N HIS A 134 21.93 -5.96 -7.73
CA HIS A 134 21.64 -7.39 -7.81
C HIS A 134 20.16 -7.58 -8.18
N ARG A 135 19.91 -8.23 -9.31
CA ARG A 135 18.56 -8.46 -9.83
C ARG A 135 18.00 -9.76 -9.26
N ILE A 136 16.77 -9.72 -8.77
CA ILE A 136 15.97 -10.88 -8.37
C ILE A 136 14.67 -10.84 -9.14
N ARG A 137 14.41 -11.84 -9.97
CA ARG A 137 13.15 -11.95 -10.71
C ARG A 137 12.12 -12.71 -9.86
N SER A 138 10.91 -12.18 -9.74
CA SER A 138 9.83 -12.91 -9.08
C SER A 138 9.40 -14.16 -9.86
N GLY A 139 8.74 -15.09 -9.16
CA GLY A 139 8.56 -16.46 -9.59
C GLY A 139 9.62 -17.37 -8.96
N GLN A 140 10.13 -18.35 -9.72
CA GLN A 140 10.99 -19.40 -9.17
C GLN A 140 12.24 -18.87 -8.44
N GLU A 141 12.94 -17.88 -9.02
CA GLU A 141 14.15 -17.32 -8.40
C GLU A 141 13.86 -16.68 -7.03
N TYR A 142 12.74 -15.96 -6.92
CA TYR A 142 12.29 -15.40 -5.65
C TYR A 142 11.89 -16.48 -4.63
N GLU A 143 11.16 -17.51 -5.06
CA GLU A 143 10.79 -18.62 -4.17
C GLU A 143 12.00 -19.43 -3.70
N ASP A 144 13.00 -19.64 -4.57
CA ASP A 144 14.26 -20.31 -4.23
C ASP A 144 15.06 -19.50 -3.20
N LEU A 145 15.08 -18.17 -3.34
CA LEU A 145 15.68 -17.27 -2.35
C LEU A 145 15.02 -17.44 -0.98
N LEU A 146 13.68 -17.46 -0.92
CA LEU A 146 12.96 -17.61 0.35
C LEU A 146 13.21 -19.00 0.98
N ALA A 147 13.20 -20.05 0.17
CA ALA A 147 13.40 -21.42 0.62
C ALA A 147 14.81 -21.63 1.20
N ALA A 148 15.83 -21.01 0.60
CA ALA A 148 17.22 -21.13 1.03
C ALA A 148 17.61 -20.19 2.19
N ALA A 149 16.83 -19.14 2.44
CA ALA A 149 17.15 -18.13 3.45
C ALA A 149 16.83 -18.59 4.88
N GLU A 150 17.74 -18.26 5.80
CA GLU A 150 17.45 -18.28 7.23
C GLU A 150 16.58 -17.06 7.61
N PRO A 151 15.49 -17.22 8.37
CA PRO A 151 14.62 -16.12 8.76
C PRO A 151 15.36 -14.99 9.49
N LEU A 152 15.10 -13.73 9.11
CA LEU A 152 15.59 -12.53 9.78
C LEU A 152 14.43 -11.61 10.18
N HIS A 153 14.59 -10.87 11.28
CA HIS A 153 13.61 -9.92 11.76
C HIS A 153 14.26 -8.79 12.58
N LEU A 154 14.64 -7.70 11.91
CA LEU A 154 15.21 -6.53 12.58
C LEU A 154 14.11 -5.51 12.93
N THR A 155 14.09 -5.09 14.19
CA THR A 155 13.28 -3.96 14.67
C THR A 155 14.10 -2.67 14.56
N PRO A 156 13.56 -1.56 14.03
CA PRO A 156 14.30 -0.31 13.94
C PRO A 156 14.58 0.24 15.34
N ALA A 157 15.80 0.72 15.58
CA ALA A 157 16.18 1.35 16.84
C ALA A 157 15.62 2.79 16.98
N ASP A 158 15.46 3.51 15.87
CA ASP A 158 14.83 4.84 15.81
C ASP A 158 13.60 4.77 14.89
N GLU A 159 12.43 5.09 15.43
CA GLU A 159 11.17 5.15 14.67
C GLU A 159 11.16 6.27 13.60
N ARG A 160 12.14 7.17 13.60
CA ARG A 160 12.36 8.18 12.55
C ARG A 160 13.31 7.69 11.45
N ALA A 161 13.87 6.48 11.58
CA ALA A 161 14.66 5.88 10.51
C ALA A 161 13.84 5.70 9.23
N LEU A 162 14.53 5.62 8.10
CA LEU A 162 13.93 5.51 6.78
C LEU A 162 13.30 4.12 6.59
N LEU A 163 11.98 4.09 6.42
CA LEU A 163 11.22 2.88 6.12
C LEU A 163 11.15 2.64 4.60
N SER A 164 10.88 3.70 3.84
CA SER A 164 10.64 3.60 2.41
C SER A 164 10.89 4.91 1.67
N ILE A 165 11.21 4.82 0.38
CA ILE A 165 11.35 5.95 -0.55
C ILE A 165 10.30 5.81 -1.65
N ASN A 166 9.46 6.83 -1.81
CA ASN A 166 8.41 6.91 -2.82
C ASN A 166 8.77 7.97 -3.85
N TYR A 167 8.95 7.57 -5.12
CA TYR A 167 9.32 8.52 -6.16
C TYR A 167 8.12 9.19 -6.82
N THR A 168 8.15 10.52 -6.91
CA THR A 168 7.11 11.33 -7.58
C THR A 168 7.61 11.87 -8.92
N SER A 169 6.72 11.97 -9.90
CA SER A 169 6.98 12.65 -11.17
C SER A 169 7.07 14.16 -10.90
N GLY A 170 8.28 14.70 -10.79
CA GLY A 170 8.47 16.14 -10.61
C GLY A 170 7.93 16.92 -11.80
N THR A 171 7.15 17.97 -11.57
CA THR A 171 6.60 18.83 -12.64
C THR A 171 7.67 19.60 -13.43
N THR A 172 8.91 19.60 -12.96
CA THR A 172 10.01 20.42 -13.50
C THR A 172 11.31 19.63 -13.75
N GLY A 173 11.32 18.29 -13.70
CA GLY A 173 12.54 17.53 -13.93
C GLY A 173 12.51 16.06 -13.54
N ARG A 174 13.67 15.53 -13.10
CA ARG A 174 13.85 14.12 -12.71
C ARG A 174 12.98 13.75 -11.50
N PRO A 175 12.56 12.47 -11.37
CA PRO A 175 11.80 12.00 -10.21
C PRO A 175 12.44 12.37 -8.86
N LYS A 176 11.60 12.69 -7.86
CA LYS A 176 12.06 13.05 -6.50
C LYS A 176 11.67 11.96 -5.50
N GLY A 177 12.62 11.54 -4.67
CA GLY A 177 12.39 10.52 -3.65
C GLY A 177 11.81 11.14 -2.37
N VAL A 178 10.55 10.82 -2.07
CA VAL A 178 9.89 11.17 -0.81
C VAL A 178 10.21 10.10 0.23
N MET A 179 10.80 10.52 1.34
CA MET A 179 11.26 9.65 2.42
C MET A 179 10.17 9.45 3.47
N TYR A 180 9.77 8.19 3.69
CA TYR A 180 8.86 7.80 4.76
C TYR A 180 9.67 7.27 5.93
N HIS A 181 9.41 7.78 7.13
CA HIS A 181 9.92 7.16 8.34
C HIS A 181 8.91 6.19 8.97
N HIS A 182 9.40 5.26 9.80
CA HIS A 182 8.59 4.23 10.44
C HIS A 182 7.39 4.81 11.23
N ARG A 183 7.62 5.79 12.10
CA ARG A 183 6.58 6.44 12.93
C ARG A 183 5.43 7.01 12.09
N GLY A 184 5.73 7.66 10.97
CA GLY A 184 4.75 8.37 10.16
C GLY A 184 3.84 7.38 9.45
N ALA A 185 4.43 6.33 8.87
CA ALA A 185 3.69 5.24 8.26
C ALA A 185 2.88 4.44 9.29
N PHE A 186 3.43 4.21 10.51
CA PHE A 186 2.70 3.56 11.60
C PHE A 186 1.43 4.33 11.97
N LEU A 187 1.56 5.63 12.27
CA LEU A 187 0.45 6.49 12.67
C LEU A 187 -0.59 6.62 11.57
N GLN A 188 -0.15 6.79 10.31
CA GLN A 188 -1.04 6.91 9.18
C GLN A 188 -1.80 5.61 8.93
N ALA A 189 -1.18 4.44 9.11
CA ALA A 189 -1.87 3.15 9.02
C ALA A 189 -2.99 3.04 10.07
N VAL A 190 -2.75 3.43 11.33
CA VAL A 190 -3.81 3.50 12.36
C VAL A 190 -4.94 4.43 11.93
N ALA A 191 -4.58 5.61 11.40
CA ALA A 191 -5.57 6.56 10.90
C ALA A 191 -6.45 5.94 9.81
N MET A 192 -5.84 5.22 8.86
CA MET A 192 -6.58 4.56 7.78
C MET A 192 -7.46 3.43 8.29
N VAL A 193 -7.04 2.65 9.31
CA VAL A 193 -7.91 1.65 9.96
C VAL A 193 -9.19 2.30 10.47
N GLY A 194 -9.06 3.36 11.27
CA GLY A 194 -10.20 4.06 11.87
C GLY A 194 -11.11 4.71 10.83
N HIS A 195 -10.53 5.47 9.90
CA HIS A 195 -11.27 6.26 8.91
C HIS A 195 -11.95 5.43 7.82
N THR A 196 -11.49 4.20 7.59
CA THR A 196 -12.11 3.31 6.59
C THR A 196 -12.89 2.14 7.19
N GLY A 197 -12.92 2.03 8.52
CA GLY A 197 -13.67 0.98 9.21
C GLY A 197 -13.09 -0.42 8.95
N LEU A 198 -11.77 -0.54 8.82
CA LEU A 198 -11.12 -1.83 8.69
C LEU A 198 -11.27 -2.63 9.98
N THR A 199 -11.59 -3.92 9.83
CA THR A 199 -11.79 -4.86 10.94
C THR A 199 -11.12 -6.20 10.60
N PRO A 200 -11.05 -7.15 11.54
CA PRO A 200 -10.62 -8.51 11.24
C PRO A 200 -11.43 -9.15 10.10
N SER A 201 -12.71 -8.83 9.94
CA SER A 201 -13.55 -9.36 8.86
C SER A 201 -13.37 -8.66 7.50
N SER A 202 -12.50 -7.67 7.41
CA SER A 202 -12.30 -6.92 6.16
C SER A 202 -11.54 -7.76 5.13
N VAL A 203 -12.10 -7.83 3.92
CA VAL A 203 -11.43 -8.30 2.70
C VAL A 203 -11.16 -7.08 1.81
N TYR A 204 -9.88 -6.77 1.58
CA TYR A 204 -9.41 -5.59 0.86
C TYR A 204 -8.86 -5.97 -0.52
N LEU A 205 -9.48 -5.45 -1.58
CA LEU A 205 -9.05 -5.66 -2.97
C LEU A 205 -8.07 -4.58 -3.42
N TRP A 206 -6.93 -5.01 -3.94
CA TRP A 206 -5.85 -4.14 -4.39
C TRP A 206 -6.08 -3.52 -5.77
N THR A 207 -6.96 -2.52 -5.86
CA THR A 207 -7.10 -1.66 -7.05
C THR A 207 -6.23 -0.40 -7.02
N LEU A 208 -5.76 -0.01 -5.83
CA LEU A 208 -4.78 1.05 -5.62
C LEU A 208 -3.37 0.44 -5.76
N PRO A 209 -2.46 1.00 -6.58
CA PRO A 209 -1.12 0.43 -6.68
C PRO A 209 -0.36 0.50 -5.35
N MET A 210 0.20 -0.63 -4.91
CA MET A 210 0.98 -0.74 -3.68
C MET A 210 2.23 0.12 -3.71
N PHE A 211 2.80 0.46 -4.87
CA PHE A 211 3.92 1.39 -4.95
C PHE A 211 3.50 2.86 -4.79
N HIS A 212 2.23 3.17 -5.04
CA HIS A 212 1.79 4.56 -5.12
C HIS A 212 1.63 5.09 -3.71
N CYS A 213 2.69 5.78 -3.25
CA CYS A 213 2.77 6.37 -1.92
C CYS A 213 2.56 5.31 -0.83
N ASN A 214 3.25 4.19 -1.07
CA ASN A 214 2.99 2.85 -0.62
C ASN A 214 1.54 2.54 -0.25
N GLY A 215 0.72 2.42 -1.30
CA GLY A 215 -0.69 2.03 -1.28
C GLY A 215 -1.53 2.82 -0.30
N TRP A 216 -1.23 4.12 -0.15
CA TRP A 216 -1.71 5.05 0.88
C TRP A 216 -1.74 4.49 2.32
N THR A 217 -0.71 3.72 2.66
CA THR A 217 -0.47 3.01 3.93
C THR A 217 -1.37 1.81 4.21
N PHE A 218 -2.15 1.36 3.23
CA PHE A 218 -2.99 0.17 3.36
C PHE A 218 -2.26 -1.18 3.40
N PRO A 219 -1.00 -1.36 2.93
CA PRO A 219 -0.29 -2.62 3.18
C PRO A 219 -0.21 -2.88 4.69
N TRP A 220 0.07 -1.82 5.44
CA TRP A 220 0.16 -1.84 6.89
C TRP A 220 -1.20 -1.74 7.58
N ALA A 221 -2.13 -0.91 7.09
CA ALA A 221 -3.44 -0.73 7.72
C ALA A 221 -4.32 -1.99 7.67
N VAL A 222 -4.35 -2.68 6.51
CA VAL A 222 -5.11 -3.94 6.37
C VAL A 222 -4.51 -5.03 7.25
N THR A 223 -3.17 -5.12 7.31
CA THR A 223 -2.46 -6.01 8.22
C THR A 223 -2.72 -5.68 9.69
N ALA A 224 -2.74 -4.39 10.07
CA ALA A 224 -3.05 -3.94 11.43
C ALA A 224 -4.46 -4.36 11.87
N ALA A 225 -5.41 -4.35 10.94
CA ALA A 225 -6.78 -4.84 11.17
C ALA A 225 -6.90 -6.37 11.12
N ALA A 226 -5.85 -7.10 10.76
CA ALA A 226 -5.88 -8.53 10.45
C ALA A 226 -6.92 -8.90 9.36
N GLY A 227 -7.07 -8.04 8.37
CA GLY A 227 -7.93 -8.27 7.19
C GLY A 227 -7.25 -9.14 6.12
N THR A 228 -7.98 -9.53 5.09
CA THR A 228 -7.43 -10.29 3.96
C THR A 228 -7.08 -9.36 2.81
N HIS A 229 -5.85 -9.45 2.31
CA HIS A 229 -5.39 -8.80 1.09
C HIS A 229 -5.73 -9.65 -0.13
N VAL A 230 -6.54 -9.12 -1.06
CA VAL A 230 -6.80 -9.75 -2.36
C VAL A 230 -6.00 -8.98 -3.41
N CYS A 231 -4.95 -9.62 -3.91
CA CYS A 231 -4.04 -9.10 -4.92
C CYS A 231 -4.73 -9.04 -6.29
N LEU A 232 -4.40 -8.00 -7.05
CA LEU A 232 -4.95 -7.77 -8.39
C LEU A 232 -3.90 -7.09 -9.25
N PRO A 233 -3.11 -7.84 -10.04
CA PRO A 233 -1.96 -7.30 -10.76
C PRO A 233 -2.32 -6.18 -11.74
N LYS A 234 -3.53 -6.22 -12.31
CA LYS A 234 -4.04 -5.25 -13.27
C LYS A 234 -5.47 -4.87 -12.95
N VAL A 235 -5.78 -3.58 -12.97
CA VAL A 235 -7.16 -3.08 -12.87
C VAL A 235 -7.93 -3.54 -14.11
N ASP A 236 -8.86 -4.48 -13.89
CA ASP A 236 -9.75 -5.05 -14.89
C ASP A 236 -11.17 -5.08 -14.32
N PRO A 237 -12.17 -4.44 -14.95
CA PRO A 237 -13.51 -4.34 -14.39
C PRO A 237 -14.21 -5.68 -14.20
N ALA A 238 -14.06 -6.60 -15.15
CA ALA A 238 -14.71 -7.90 -15.09
C ALA A 238 -14.15 -8.72 -13.92
N GLU A 239 -12.83 -8.70 -13.76
CA GLU A 239 -12.15 -9.36 -12.65
C GLU A 239 -12.49 -8.72 -11.30
N ILE A 240 -12.58 -7.39 -11.22
CA ILE A 240 -13.02 -6.70 -10.00
C ILE A 240 -14.43 -7.16 -9.60
N TRP A 241 -15.37 -7.25 -10.55
CA TRP A 241 -16.73 -7.73 -10.27
C TRP A 241 -16.79 -9.21 -9.89
N ARG A 242 -15.94 -10.04 -10.47
CA ARG A 242 -15.79 -11.45 -10.06
C ARG A 242 -15.30 -11.53 -8.61
N LEU A 243 -14.19 -10.86 -8.28
CA LEU A 243 -13.60 -10.86 -6.93
C LEU A 243 -14.52 -10.21 -5.89
N LEU A 244 -15.28 -9.19 -6.28
CA LEU A 244 -16.34 -8.61 -5.45
C LEU A 244 -17.36 -9.67 -5.05
N ARG A 245 -17.73 -10.60 -5.92
CA ARG A 245 -18.73 -11.63 -5.58
C ARG A 245 -18.10 -12.82 -4.87
N GLU A 246 -17.01 -13.34 -5.41
CA GLU A 246 -16.43 -14.63 -5.01
C GLU A 246 -15.56 -14.55 -3.75
N GLU A 247 -14.75 -13.49 -3.59
CA GLU A 247 -13.87 -13.34 -2.42
C GLU A 247 -14.53 -12.54 -1.29
N GLY A 248 -15.78 -12.09 -1.46
CA GLY A 248 -16.46 -11.36 -0.40
C GLY A 248 -15.84 -9.98 -0.11
N VAL A 249 -15.20 -9.34 -1.10
CA VAL A 249 -14.55 -8.02 -0.94
C VAL A 249 -15.46 -7.01 -0.25
N THR A 250 -14.89 -6.31 0.72
CA THR A 250 -15.57 -5.31 1.58
C THR A 250 -14.96 -3.92 1.46
N HIS A 251 -13.68 -3.84 1.06
CA HIS A 251 -12.94 -2.60 0.93
C HIS A 251 -12.12 -2.63 -0.35
N LEU A 252 -12.00 -1.49 -1.02
CA LEU A 252 -11.01 -1.26 -2.07
C LEU A 252 -10.73 0.24 -2.17
N ASN A 253 -9.61 0.64 -2.75
CA ASN A 253 -9.29 2.05 -2.95
C ASN A 253 -8.88 2.31 -4.39
N GLY A 254 -9.10 3.52 -4.89
CA GLY A 254 -8.70 3.84 -6.24
C GLY A 254 -8.93 5.30 -6.64
N ALA A 255 -8.27 5.71 -7.72
CA ALA A 255 -8.55 7.00 -8.34
C ALA A 255 -9.99 7.04 -8.88
N PRO A 256 -10.59 8.22 -9.10
CA PRO A 256 -11.91 8.33 -9.71
C PRO A 256 -12.07 7.57 -11.04
N THR A 257 -10.99 7.41 -11.81
CA THR A 257 -10.99 6.58 -13.02
C THR A 257 -11.31 5.11 -12.74
N VAL A 258 -10.80 4.55 -11.63
CA VAL A 258 -11.13 3.18 -11.20
C VAL A 258 -12.60 3.08 -10.79
N LEU A 259 -13.12 4.10 -10.10
CA LEU A 259 -14.54 4.16 -9.75
C LEU A 259 -15.42 4.16 -11.00
N SER A 260 -15.06 4.95 -12.03
CA SER A 260 -15.76 4.94 -13.32
C SER A 260 -15.71 3.58 -14.00
N MET A 261 -14.54 2.93 -14.00
CA MET A 261 -14.37 1.60 -14.58
C MET A 261 -15.29 0.56 -13.91
N ILE A 262 -15.41 0.60 -12.58
CA ILE A 262 -16.31 -0.29 -11.81
C ILE A 262 -17.78 0.06 -12.09
N ALA A 263 -18.13 1.34 -12.03
CA ALA A 263 -19.49 1.86 -12.09
C ALA A 263 -20.20 1.60 -13.44
N TYR A 264 -19.42 1.57 -14.51
CA TYR A 264 -19.89 1.41 -15.89
C TYR A 264 -19.41 0.12 -16.55
N ALA A 265 -18.89 -0.84 -15.77
CA ALA A 265 -18.57 -2.17 -16.27
C ALA A 265 -19.82 -2.88 -16.80
N GLN A 266 -19.65 -3.79 -17.75
CA GLN A 266 -20.74 -4.62 -18.27
C GLN A 266 -21.31 -5.54 -17.17
N GLU A 267 -20.46 -5.97 -16.26
CA GLU A 267 -20.76 -6.86 -15.14
C GLU A 267 -21.44 -6.15 -13.96
N ALA A 268 -21.56 -4.81 -14.02
CA ALA A 268 -22.01 -4.00 -12.90
C ALA A 268 -23.47 -4.28 -12.52
N ALA A 269 -23.66 -4.72 -11.28
CA ALA A 269 -24.96 -4.96 -10.69
C ALA A 269 -24.94 -4.60 -9.19
N PRO A 270 -26.08 -4.22 -8.59
CA PRO A 270 -26.15 -3.96 -7.16
C PRO A 270 -25.62 -5.14 -6.33
N LEU A 271 -24.74 -4.85 -5.38
CA LEU A 271 -24.25 -5.81 -4.41
C LEU A 271 -25.27 -6.01 -3.29
N ASP A 272 -25.25 -7.19 -2.68
CA ASP A 272 -26.08 -7.56 -1.52
C ASP A 272 -25.58 -6.97 -0.19
N ARG A 273 -24.45 -6.26 -0.23
CA ARG A 273 -23.77 -5.66 0.91
C ARG A 273 -23.12 -4.34 0.53
N THR A 274 -22.80 -3.55 1.55
CA THR A 274 -22.01 -2.33 1.37
C THR A 274 -20.53 -2.66 1.17
N VAL A 275 -19.94 -2.12 0.11
CA VAL A 275 -18.49 -2.13 -0.10
C VAL A 275 -17.95 -0.72 0.08
N ARG A 276 -17.02 -0.53 1.01
CA ARG A 276 -16.41 0.78 1.27
C ARG A 276 -15.30 1.04 0.27
N ILE A 277 -15.30 2.24 -0.28
CA ILE A 277 -14.28 2.67 -1.22
C ILE A 277 -13.73 4.03 -0.86
N ALA A 278 -12.42 4.12 -0.67
CA ALA A 278 -11.77 5.40 -0.55
C ALA A 278 -11.19 5.83 -1.90
N THR A 279 -11.46 7.08 -2.27
CA THR A 279 -11.03 7.65 -3.54
C THR A 279 -10.21 8.92 -3.33
N GLY A 280 -9.16 9.12 -4.14
CA GLY A 280 -8.26 10.26 -3.99
C GLY A 280 -7.48 10.56 -5.26
N GLY A 281 -6.71 11.65 -5.22
CA GLY A 281 -5.92 12.17 -6.34
C GLY A 281 -6.67 13.13 -7.25
N ALA A 282 -8.00 12.99 -7.37
CA ALA A 282 -8.87 13.97 -8.00
C ALA A 282 -10.29 13.93 -7.40
N PRO A 283 -11.07 15.02 -7.47
CA PRO A 283 -12.45 15.01 -7.01
C PRO A 283 -13.33 14.04 -7.82
N PRO A 284 -14.11 13.15 -7.19
CA PRO A 284 -15.07 12.30 -7.90
C PRO A 284 -16.25 13.14 -8.42
N SER A 285 -16.75 12.84 -9.62
CA SER A 285 -17.92 13.54 -10.16
C SER A 285 -19.22 13.12 -9.45
N PRO A 286 -20.22 14.01 -9.32
CA PRO A 286 -21.52 13.63 -8.74
C PRO A 286 -22.20 12.45 -9.45
N ALA A 287 -21.98 12.29 -10.75
CA ALA A 287 -22.53 11.18 -11.52
C ALA A 287 -21.91 9.84 -11.10
N ILE A 288 -20.59 9.79 -10.91
CA ILE A 288 -19.89 8.59 -10.44
C ILE A 288 -20.32 8.25 -9.01
N LEU A 289 -20.43 9.25 -8.12
CA LEU A 289 -20.88 9.05 -6.74
C LEU A 289 -22.30 8.46 -6.66
N ARG A 290 -23.23 8.96 -7.48
CA ARG A 290 -24.59 8.39 -7.55
C ARG A 290 -24.57 6.96 -8.06
N ARG A 291 -23.87 6.72 -9.18
CA ARG A 291 -23.84 5.39 -9.81
C ARG A 291 -23.20 4.34 -8.91
N THR A 292 -22.11 4.67 -8.23
CA THR A 292 -21.46 3.76 -7.28
C THR A 292 -22.35 3.48 -6.05
N ALA A 293 -23.10 4.48 -5.56
CA ALA A 293 -24.07 4.27 -4.48
C ALA A 293 -25.20 3.30 -4.87
N GLU A 294 -25.76 3.41 -6.09
CA GLU A 294 -26.77 2.48 -6.62
C GLU A 294 -26.26 1.03 -6.69
N LEU A 295 -24.95 0.86 -6.83
CA LEU A 295 -24.29 -0.45 -6.92
C LEU A 295 -23.91 -1.04 -5.56
N GLY A 296 -24.16 -0.32 -4.46
CA GLY A 296 -23.83 -0.76 -3.10
C GLY A 296 -22.48 -0.27 -2.57
N PHE A 297 -21.85 0.73 -3.21
CA PHE A 297 -20.59 1.28 -2.73
C PHE A 297 -20.79 2.51 -1.83
N GLU A 298 -20.06 2.55 -0.72
CA GLU A 298 -19.95 3.71 0.15
C GLU A 298 -18.61 4.42 -0.12
N VAL A 299 -18.68 5.59 -0.75
CA VAL A 299 -17.49 6.34 -1.20
C VAL A 299 -17.06 7.38 -0.18
N THR A 300 -15.80 7.31 0.25
CA THR A 300 -15.11 8.36 1.02
C THR A 300 -14.08 9.07 0.15
N HIS A 301 -14.20 10.39 0.02
CA HIS A 301 -13.21 11.19 -0.71
C HIS A 301 -12.06 11.58 0.21
N LEU A 302 -10.84 11.35 -0.26
CA LEU A 302 -9.57 11.57 0.43
C LEU A 302 -8.72 12.58 -0.34
N TYR A 303 -7.95 13.38 0.40
CA TYR A 303 -6.95 14.27 -0.15
C TYR A 303 -5.63 14.15 0.61
N GLY A 304 -4.53 14.17 -0.12
CA GLY A 304 -3.20 14.01 0.44
C GLY A 304 -2.14 14.02 -0.64
N LEU A 305 -0.89 14.05 -0.20
CA LEU A 305 0.30 14.02 -1.04
C LEU A 305 1.17 12.84 -0.64
N THR A 306 2.08 12.45 -1.52
CA THR A 306 3.12 11.46 -1.18
C THR A 306 3.85 11.93 0.08
N GLU A 307 4.22 13.19 0.14
CA GLU A 307 4.94 13.84 1.24
C GLU A 307 4.21 13.80 2.59
N THR A 308 2.90 13.50 2.60
CA THR A 308 2.07 13.45 3.82
C THR A 308 1.66 12.03 4.18
N TYR A 309 2.38 11.01 3.73
CA TYR A 309 1.99 9.60 3.89
C TYR A 309 0.64 9.28 3.24
N GLY A 310 0.18 10.16 2.35
CA GLY A 310 -1.14 10.07 1.77
C GLY A 310 -2.23 10.86 2.42
N PRO A 311 -3.44 10.28 2.52
CA PRO A 311 -4.65 10.98 2.92
C PRO A 311 -4.45 11.74 4.22
N ALA A 312 -4.15 13.03 4.12
CA ALA A 312 -4.04 13.96 5.23
C ALA A 312 -5.41 14.59 5.54
N MET A 313 -6.33 14.53 4.59
CA MET A 313 -7.70 14.99 4.72
C MET A 313 -8.68 13.98 4.16
N LEU A 314 -9.89 14.01 4.70
CA LEU A 314 -11.00 13.19 4.23
C LEU A 314 -12.35 13.89 4.40
N CYS A 315 -13.30 13.50 3.56
CA CYS A 315 -14.72 13.73 3.78
C CYS A 315 -15.20 12.85 4.95
N ASP A 316 -14.97 13.33 6.17
CA ASP A 316 -15.46 12.70 7.39
C ASP A 316 -16.98 12.85 7.47
N TRP A 317 -17.69 11.78 7.09
CA TRP A 317 -19.14 11.79 6.96
C TRP A 317 -19.80 11.93 8.32
N ARG A 318 -20.67 12.93 8.46
CA ARG A 318 -21.37 13.17 9.71
C ARG A 318 -22.78 12.60 9.67
N PRO A 319 -23.26 11.91 10.72
CA PRO A 319 -24.60 11.32 10.74
C PRO A 319 -25.73 12.31 10.44
N GLU A 320 -25.58 13.58 10.81
CA GLU A 320 -26.57 14.65 10.55
C GLU A 320 -26.72 14.98 9.06
N TRP A 321 -25.84 14.45 8.21
CA TRP A 321 -25.94 14.59 6.76
C TRP A 321 -26.84 13.52 6.12
N ASN A 322 -27.21 12.46 6.85
CA ASN A 322 -28.13 11.43 6.36
C ASN A 322 -29.53 11.98 6.06
N ASP A 323 -29.96 13.02 6.78
CA ASP A 323 -31.27 13.66 6.62
C ASP A 323 -31.32 14.66 5.44
N ARG A 324 -30.21 14.84 4.73
CA ARG A 324 -30.12 15.75 3.58
C ARG A 324 -30.60 15.06 2.30
N ASP A 325 -31.12 15.83 1.35
CA ASP A 325 -31.46 15.31 0.03
C ASP A 325 -30.21 14.76 -0.71
N ALA A 326 -30.44 13.89 -1.70
CA ALA A 326 -29.38 13.20 -2.42
C ALA A 326 -28.39 14.14 -3.12
N GLU A 327 -28.86 15.30 -3.58
CA GLU A 327 -28.00 16.30 -4.24
C GLU A 327 -27.07 16.98 -3.23
N ALA A 328 -27.60 17.37 -2.08
CA ALA A 328 -26.84 17.93 -0.97
C ALA A 328 -25.83 16.93 -0.41
N GLN A 329 -26.22 15.66 -0.23
CA GLN A 329 -25.29 14.60 0.15
C GLN A 329 -24.15 14.45 -0.87
N ALA A 330 -24.46 14.44 -2.18
CA ALA A 330 -23.44 14.34 -3.22
C ALA A 330 -22.46 15.54 -3.20
N ARG A 331 -22.96 16.77 -3.00
CA ARG A 331 -22.11 17.97 -2.85
C ARG A 331 -21.21 17.92 -1.61
N LEU A 332 -21.67 17.32 -0.52
CA LEU A 332 -20.87 17.13 0.70
C LEU A 332 -19.79 16.05 0.49
N LYS A 333 -20.16 14.90 -0.07
CA LYS A 333 -19.23 13.79 -0.39
C LYS A 333 -18.10 14.20 -1.34
N ALA A 334 -18.35 15.15 -2.24
CA ALA A 334 -17.33 15.63 -3.17
C ALA A 334 -16.23 16.49 -2.51
N ARG A 335 -16.41 16.96 -1.27
CA ARG A 335 -15.42 17.80 -0.57
C ARG A 335 -14.23 16.97 -0.09
N GLN A 336 -13.04 17.58 -0.06
CA GLN A 336 -11.84 16.98 0.56
C GLN A 336 -11.95 16.91 2.09
N GLY A 337 -12.88 17.67 2.68
CA GLY A 337 -13.31 17.57 4.08
C GLY A 337 -12.34 18.17 5.08
N VAL A 338 -12.04 17.43 6.17
CA VAL A 338 -11.27 17.88 7.33
C VAL A 338 -9.96 17.10 7.44
N GLY A 339 -9.02 17.56 8.26
CA GLY A 339 -7.80 16.80 8.57
C GLY A 339 -8.14 15.42 9.13
N ASN A 340 -7.35 14.40 8.76
CA ASN A 340 -7.48 13.08 9.37
C ASN A 340 -7.05 13.13 10.86
N MET A 341 -7.23 12.02 11.57
CA MET A 341 -7.04 11.98 13.03
C MET A 341 -5.61 12.24 13.52
N ILE A 342 -4.62 12.19 12.63
CA ILE A 342 -3.21 12.49 12.94
C ILE A 342 -2.71 13.77 12.27
N SER A 343 -3.57 14.47 11.54
CA SER A 343 -3.21 15.67 10.77
C SER A 343 -3.39 16.94 11.60
N CYS A 344 -2.53 17.92 11.34
CA CYS A 344 -2.74 19.28 11.82
C CYS A 344 -3.99 19.90 11.16
N VAL A 345 -4.54 20.94 11.81
CA VAL A 345 -5.67 21.69 11.25
C VAL A 345 -5.28 22.30 9.89
N PRO A 346 -5.97 21.92 8.79
CA PRO A 346 -5.66 22.47 7.48
C PRO A 346 -6.03 23.95 7.42
N ARG A 347 -5.20 24.73 6.72
CA ARG A 347 -5.44 26.15 6.45
C ARG A 347 -5.58 26.34 4.95
N VAL A 348 -6.73 26.86 4.51
CA VAL A 348 -6.94 27.28 3.13
C VAL A 348 -6.35 28.68 2.99
N ILE A 349 -5.30 28.80 2.18
CA ILE A 349 -4.74 30.09 1.81
C ILE A 349 -5.49 30.52 0.56
N ALA A 350 -6.33 31.55 0.69
CA ALA A 350 -6.91 32.22 -0.47
C ALA A 350 -5.88 33.22 -0.98
N ASP A 351 -5.54 33.13 -2.27
CA ASP A 351 -4.76 34.16 -2.96
C ASP A 351 -5.63 35.40 -3.23
#